data_AF-A0A917LB71-F1
#
_entry.id   AF-A0A917LB71-F1
#
_cell.length_a   1.000
_cell.length_b   1.000
_cell.length_c   1.000
_cell.angle_alpha   90.00
_cell.angle_beta   90.00
_cell.angle_gamma   90.00
#
_symmetry.space_group_name_H-M   'P 1'
#
loop_
_entity.id
_entity.type
_entity.pdbx_description
1 polymer ?
#
loop_
_entity_poly.entity_id
_entity_poly.type
_entity_poly.pdbx_seq_one_letter_code
_entity_poly.pdbx_strand_id
1 'polypeptide(L)'
;MTDVRPDRYGPWCPLPGPKATTPGRLITAIGRECEKTGGRILRASTVTTKLSQTCFCGAKVAKTLADRIHTCTACGLVGDRDMVSAALGAHVRLTDADDPSTARLDDVQARHTQILCDPGLQEALSSHRSAVPAPHGAAPTRQPTGRDTPAAQGLCPTKHTDRYRTNPE
;
A
#
# COMPACT_ATOMS: atom_id res chain seq x y z
N MET A 1 9.58 60.95 16.60
CA MET A 1 10.25 59.89 17.38
C MET A 1 9.30 58.71 17.42
N THR A 2 9.26 57.96 16.31
CA THR A 2 8.36 56.82 16.10
C THR A 2 9.07 55.55 16.54
N ASP A 3 8.52 54.93 17.57
CA ASP A 3 8.93 53.62 18.10
C ASP A 3 8.52 52.53 17.09
N VAL A 4 9.50 51.95 16.40
CA VAL A 4 9.31 50.80 15.51
C VAL A 4 9.72 49.55 16.30
N ARG A 5 8.71 48.79 16.73
CA ARG A 5 8.90 47.44 17.29
C ARG A 5 9.49 46.52 16.20
N PRO A 6 10.58 45.79 16.47
CA PRO A 6 11.07 44.82 15.51
C PRO A 6 10.10 43.62 15.42
N ASP A 7 9.59 43.44 14.20
CA ASP A 7 9.36 42.17 13.51
C ASP A 7 9.86 40.94 14.30
N ARG A 8 8.91 40.04 14.60
CA ARG A 8 9.13 38.80 15.34
C ARG A 8 9.06 37.57 14.41
N TYR A 9 9.61 37.67 13.19
CA TYR A 9 9.71 36.56 12.24
C TYR A 9 11.19 36.27 11.92
N GLY A 10 11.79 35.44 12.79
CA GLY A 10 13.08 34.82 12.51
C GLY A 10 13.00 33.74 11.42
N PRO A 11 14.16 33.38 10.82
CA PRO A 11 14.24 32.51 9.66
C PRO A 11 13.99 31.04 10.03
N TRP A 12 13.17 30.40 9.20
CA TRP A 12 12.98 28.96 9.01
C TRP A 12 14.00 28.07 9.72
N CYS A 13 13.63 27.54 10.89
CA CYS A 13 14.32 26.40 11.50
C CYS A 13 13.84 25.12 10.77
N PRO A 14 14.74 24.29 10.20
CA PRO A 14 14.34 23.03 9.57
C PRO A 14 13.67 22.12 10.60
N LEU A 15 12.41 21.75 10.37
CA LEU A 15 11.70 20.81 11.25
C LEU A 15 12.41 19.44 11.22
N PRO A 16 12.59 18.78 12.37
CA PRO A 16 13.26 17.49 12.44
C PRO A 16 12.35 16.37 11.93
N GLY A 17 12.83 15.59 10.97
CA GLY A 17 12.43 14.19 10.69
C GLY A 17 10.96 13.93 10.37
N PRO A 18 10.60 12.69 9.98
CA PRO A 18 9.20 12.32 9.83
C PRO A 18 8.50 12.50 11.17
N LYS A 19 7.50 13.38 11.21
CA LYS A 19 6.68 13.62 12.41
C LYS A 19 6.17 12.28 12.91
N ALA A 20 6.42 11.98 14.19
CA ALA A 20 5.85 10.82 14.86
C ALA A 20 4.33 10.81 14.61
N THR A 21 3.88 9.91 13.74
CA THR A 21 2.46 9.75 13.47
C THR A 21 1.88 9.20 14.76
N THR A 22 1.02 9.98 15.42
CA THR A 22 0.31 9.53 16.62
C THR A 22 -1.05 9.02 16.15
N PRO A 23 -1.27 7.70 16.01
CA PRO A 23 -2.51 7.18 15.42
C PRO A 23 -3.74 7.64 16.20
N GLY A 24 -3.62 7.75 17.53
CA GLY A 24 -4.68 8.27 18.39
C GLY A 24 -5.10 9.70 18.03
N ARG A 25 -4.16 10.61 17.72
CA ARG A 25 -4.50 11.99 17.31
C ARG A 25 -5.21 12.04 15.98
N LEU A 26 -4.79 11.20 15.02
CA LEU A 26 -5.45 11.08 13.72
C LEU A 26 -6.89 10.57 13.90
N ILE A 27 -7.07 9.47 14.64
CA ILE A 27 -8.39 8.90 14.91
C ILE A 27 -9.31 9.92 15.59
N THR A 28 -8.80 10.67 16.58
CA THR A 28 -9.56 11.74 17.24
C THR A 28 -9.96 12.85 16.27
N ALA A 29 -9.08 13.24 15.35
CA ALA A 29 -9.37 14.27 14.36
C ALA A 29 -10.46 13.82 13.37
N ILE A 30 -10.37 12.58 12.87
CA ILE A 30 -11.41 11.99 12.01
C ILE A 30 -12.74 11.94 12.77
N GLY A 31 -12.72 11.57 14.07
CA GLY A 31 -13.94 11.45 14.88
C GLY A 31 -14.70 12.75 14.97
N ARG A 32 -13.98 13.84 15.26
CA ARG A 32 -14.56 15.19 15.29
C ARG A 32 -15.15 15.60 13.94
N GLU A 33 -14.54 15.22 12.84
CA GLU A 33 -15.05 15.56 11.50
C GLU A 33 -16.31 14.74 11.14
N CYS A 34 -16.35 13.46 11.51
CA CYS A 34 -17.56 12.66 11.39
C CYS A 34 -18.71 13.26 12.20
N GLU A 35 -18.48 13.66 13.45
CA GLU A 35 -19.51 14.25 14.30
C GLU A 35 -20.11 15.54 13.71
N LYS A 36 -19.28 16.41 13.12
CA LYS A 36 -19.76 17.64 12.45
C LYS A 36 -20.72 17.37 11.29
N THR A 37 -20.58 16.22 10.64
CA THR A 37 -21.44 15.81 9.52
C THR A 37 -22.63 14.94 9.97
N GLY A 38 -22.82 14.78 11.29
CA GLY A 38 -23.85 13.91 11.86
C GLY A 38 -23.50 12.41 11.81
N GLY A 39 -22.28 12.08 11.43
CA GLY A 39 -21.74 10.73 11.42
C GLY A 39 -21.00 10.35 12.70
N ARG A 40 -20.48 9.13 12.73
CA ARG A 40 -19.61 8.64 13.81
C ARG A 40 -18.56 7.68 13.27
N ILE A 41 -17.45 7.53 13.99
CA ILE A 41 -16.48 6.46 13.75
C ILE A 41 -16.90 5.22 14.51
N LEU A 42 -16.89 4.08 13.81
CA LEU A 42 -16.90 2.75 14.43
C LEU A 42 -15.49 2.18 14.42
N ARG A 43 -15.13 1.49 15.50
CA ARG A 43 -13.80 0.86 15.65
C ARG A 43 -13.96 -0.66 15.64
N ALA A 44 -13.08 -1.33 14.91
CA ALA A 44 -12.98 -2.77 14.95
C ALA A 44 -11.65 -3.18 15.61
N SER A 45 -11.70 -4.11 16.56
CA SER A 45 -10.49 -4.66 17.16
C SER A 45 -9.66 -5.41 16.11
N THR A 46 -8.37 -5.12 16.06
CA THR A 46 -7.41 -5.81 15.17
C THR A 46 -7.09 -7.23 15.66
N VAL A 47 -7.32 -7.51 16.95
CA VAL A 47 -7.06 -8.81 17.57
C VAL A 47 -8.14 -9.83 17.18
N THR A 48 -9.41 -9.40 17.15
CA THR A 48 -10.54 -10.30 16.86
C THR A 48 -10.76 -10.50 15.37
N THR A 49 -10.53 -9.45 14.57
CA THR A 49 -10.76 -9.49 13.12
C THR A 49 -9.58 -10.05 12.33
N LYS A 50 -8.33 -9.79 12.77
CA LYS A 50 -7.08 -10.25 12.13
C LYS A 50 -7.05 -10.00 10.60
N LEU A 51 -7.54 -8.84 10.15
CA LEU A 51 -7.78 -8.55 8.73
C LEU A 51 -6.51 -8.71 7.86
N SER A 52 -5.36 -8.22 8.32
CA SER A 52 -4.09 -8.32 7.58
C SER A 52 -3.56 -9.74 7.39
N GLN A 53 -4.02 -10.66 8.22
CA GLN A 53 -3.65 -12.07 8.19
C GLN A 53 -4.77 -12.96 7.62
N THR A 54 -5.93 -12.41 7.28
CA THR A 54 -7.06 -13.18 6.76
C THR A 54 -7.21 -12.94 5.27
N CYS A 55 -7.57 -13.98 4.51
CA CYS A 55 -7.94 -13.86 3.11
C CYS A 55 -9.46 -13.89 2.96
N PHE A 56 -9.98 -13.36 1.84
CA PHE A 56 -11.38 -13.49 1.43
C PHE A 56 -11.85 -14.95 1.37
N CYS A 57 -10.94 -15.90 1.10
CA CYS A 57 -11.28 -17.32 1.12
C CYS A 57 -11.39 -17.95 2.51
N GLY A 58 -11.15 -17.18 3.58
CA GLY A 58 -11.13 -17.63 4.97
C GLY A 58 -9.75 -18.10 5.46
N ALA A 59 -8.82 -18.42 4.55
CA ALA A 59 -7.48 -18.88 4.91
C ALA A 59 -6.70 -17.81 5.71
N LYS A 60 -5.91 -18.27 6.69
CA LYS A 60 -4.97 -17.42 7.41
C LYS A 60 -3.60 -17.44 6.75
N VAL A 61 -3.06 -16.25 6.49
CA VAL A 61 -1.78 -16.04 5.82
C VAL A 61 -0.88 -15.30 6.80
N ALA A 62 0.02 -16.04 7.46
CA ALA A 62 1.00 -15.50 8.39
C ALA A 62 1.95 -14.52 7.69
N LYS A 63 2.19 -13.37 8.31
CA LYS A 63 2.98 -12.27 7.77
C LYS A 63 3.63 -11.48 8.89
N THR A 64 4.79 -10.92 8.61
CA THR A 64 5.41 -9.86 9.40
C THR A 64 4.81 -8.49 9.04
N LEU A 65 5.11 -7.46 9.84
CA LEU A 65 4.71 -6.09 9.52
C LEU A 65 5.41 -5.54 8.27
N ALA A 66 6.57 -6.09 7.91
CA ALA A 66 7.34 -5.72 6.73
C ALA A 66 6.70 -6.25 5.43
N ASP A 67 5.95 -7.34 5.51
CA ASP A 67 5.26 -7.91 4.36
C ASP A 67 4.08 -7.01 3.96
N ARG A 68 4.23 -6.31 2.84
CA ARG A 68 3.21 -5.40 2.28
C ARG A 68 2.34 -6.04 1.21
N ILE A 69 2.63 -7.28 0.84
CA ILE A 69 1.87 -8.04 -0.15
C ILE A 69 1.13 -9.17 0.56
N HIS A 70 -0.14 -9.33 0.23
CA HIS A 70 -0.94 -10.51 0.56
C HIS A 70 -0.82 -11.51 -0.56
N THR A 71 -0.32 -12.70 -0.27
CA THR A 71 -0.27 -13.83 -1.21
C THR A 71 -0.94 -15.02 -0.54
N CYS A 72 -2.15 -15.38 -1.00
CA CYS A 72 -2.88 -16.51 -0.45
C CYS A 72 -2.57 -17.79 -1.22
N THR A 73 -1.96 -18.78 -0.55
CA THR A 73 -1.67 -20.08 -1.16
C THR A 73 -2.90 -20.97 -1.34
N ALA A 74 -4.02 -20.66 -0.67
CA ALA A 74 -5.24 -21.45 -0.74
C ALA A 74 -6.15 -21.10 -1.92
N CYS A 75 -6.25 -19.80 -2.27
CA CYS A 75 -7.10 -19.34 -3.38
C CYS A 75 -6.36 -18.57 -4.47
N GLY A 76 -5.05 -18.35 -4.33
CA GLY A 76 -4.23 -17.66 -5.33
C GLY A 76 -4.33 -16.13 -5.32
N LEU A 77 -5.17 -15.52 -4.47
CA LEU A 77 -5.31 -14.06 -4.40
C LEU A 77 -3.96 -13.40 -4.06
N VAL A 78 -3.56 -12.42 -4.87
CA VAL A 78 -2.37 -11.59 -4.65
C VAL A 78 -2.79 -10.12 -4.60
N GLY A 79 -2.31 -9.33 -3.66
CA GLY A 79 -2.64 -7.90 -3.64
C GLY A 79 -1.88 -7.12 -2.58
N ASP A 80 -2.05 -5.81 -2.55
CA ASP A 80 -1.53 -5.01 -1.45
C ASP A 80 -2.23 -5.42 -0.14
N ARG A 81 -1.44 -5.66 0.91
CA ARG A 81 -1.95 -6.13 2.20
C ARG A 81 -2.97 -5.15 2.79
N ASP A 82 -2.72 -3.86 2.66
CA ASP A 82 -3.56 -2.83 3.27
C ASP A 82 -4.86 -2.68 2.44
N MET A 83 -4.79 -2.84 1.11
CA MET A 83 -5.98 -2.91 0.25
C MET A 83 -6.86 -4.14 0.56
N VAL A 84 -6.25 -5.32 0.67
CA VAL A 84 -6.97 -6.55 1.06
C VAL A 84 -7.62 -6.38 2.44
N SER A 85 -6.89 -5.81 3.39
CA SER A 85 -7.39 -5.57 4.76
C SER A 85 -8.56 -4.57 4.78
N ALA A 86 -8.46 -3.49 4.00
CA ALA A 86 -9.51 -2.49 3.90
C ALA A 86 -10.79 -3.06 3.27
N ALA A 87 -10.64 -3.84 2.19
CA ALA A 87 -11.77 -4.52 1.55
C ALA A 87 -12.43 -5.54 2.49
N LEU A 88 -11.64 -6.33 3.23
CA LEU A 88 -12.17 -7.21 4.28
C LEU A 88 -12.87 -6.43 5.41
N GLY A 89 -12.43 -5.19 5.69
CA GLY A 89 -13.06 -4.30 6.65
C GLY A 89 -14.53 -4.01 6.36
N ALA A 90 -14.94 -4.01 5.08
CA ALA A 90 -16.34 -3.84 4.69
C ALA A 90 -17.24 -5.02 5.11
N HIS A 91 -16.64 -6.15 5.44
CA HIS A 91 -17.31 -7.38 5.88
C HIS A 91 -17.23 -7.56 7.40
N VAL A 92 -16.80 -6.54 8.15
CA VAL A 92 -16.78 -6.61 9.61
C VAL A 92 -18.16 -6.30 10.18
N ARG A 93 -18.62 -7.17 11.08
CA ARG A 93 -19.85 -7.00 11.86
C ARG A 93 -19.50 -6.67 13.30
N LEU A 94 -20.19 -5.70 13.86
CA LEU A 94 -20.13 -5.36 15.29
C LEU A 94 -21.43 -5.84 15.94
N THR A 95 -21.32 -6.61 17.02
CA THR A 95 -22.51 -6.95 17.83
C THR A 95 -22.88 -5.79 18.74
N ASP A 96 -21.87 -5.06 19.21
CA ASP A 96 -22.00 -3.79 19.91
C ASP A 96 -21.14 -2.74 19.20
N ALA A 97 -21.75 -1.64 18.78
CA ALA A 97 -21.08 -0.55 18.06
C ALA A 97 -20.12 0.25 18.95
N ASP A 98 -20.31 0.22 20.27
CA ASP A 98 -19.52 0.95 21.26
C ASP A 98 -18.37 0.09 21.84
N ASP A 99 -18.45 -1.24 21.69
CA ASP A 99 -17.35 -2.17 22.04
C ASP A 99 -16.65 -2.74 20.78
N PRO A 100 -15.44 -2.23 20.43
CA PRO A 100 -14.68 -2.72 19.28
C PRO A 100 -14.24 -4.18 19.42
N SER A 101 -14.22 -4.73 20.64
CA SER A 101 -13.88 -6.12 20.89
C SER A 101 -14.95 -7.08 20.36
N THR A 102 -16.18 -6.61 20.10
CA THR A 102 -17.25 -7.40 19.50
C THR A 102 -17.14 -7.54 17.98
N ALA A 103 -16.22 -6.80 17.35
CA ALA A 103 -16.02 -6.86 15.91
C ALA A 103 -15.59 -8.26 15.46
N ARG A 104 -16.29 -8.83 14.48
CA ARG A 104 -15.97 -10.11 13.83
C ARG A 104 -16.01 -9.94 12.32
N LEU A 105 -15.13 -10.65 11.62
CA LEU A 105 -15.21 -10.72 10.17
C LEU A 105 -16.30 -11.73 9.78
N ASP A 106 -17.22 -11.31 8.90
CA ASP A 106 -18.16 -12.19 8.22
C ASP A 106 -17.43 -12.82 7.01
N ASP A 107 -16.78 -13.95 7.26
CA ASP A 107 -15.96 -14.66 6.28
C ASP A 107 -16.80 -15.29 5.16
N VAL A 108 -18.05 -15.65 5.45
CA VAL A 108 -19.02 -16.11 4.46
C VAL A 108 -19.35 -14.99 3.47
N GLN A 109 -19.70 -13.80 3.97
CA GLN A 109 -20.02 -12.68 3.10
C GLN A 109 -18.79 -12.17 2.34
N ALA A 110 -17.62 -12.15 2.97
CA ALA A 110 -16.36 -11.85 2.28
C ALA A 110 -16.12 -12.85 1.14
N ARG A 111 -16.19 -14.16 1.40
CA ARG A 111 -16.02 -15.19 0.36
C ARG A 111 -17.02 -15.01 -0.78
N HIS A 112 -18.27 -14.69 -0.48
CA HIS A 112 -19.28 -14.45 -1.50
C HIS A 112 -18.91 -13.25 -2.39
N THR A 113 -18.47 -12.14 -1.79
CA THR A 113 -17.96 -10.98 -2.55
C THR A 113 -16.78 -11.35 -3.43
N GLN A 114 -15.85 -12.18 -2.95
CA GLN A 114 -14.75 -12.66 -3.80
C GLN A 114 -15.28 -13.43 -5.02
N ILE A 115 -16.19 -14.38 -4.83
CA ILE A 115 -16.72 -15.20 -5.92
C ILE A 115 -17.44 -14.33 -6.98
N LEU A 116 -18.23 -13.35 -6.54
CA LEU A 116 -18.99 -12.50 -7.44
C LEU A 116 -18.14 -11.45 -8.16
N CYS A 117 -17.07 -10.98 -7.52
CA CYS A 117 -16.22 -9.91 -8.05
C CYS A 117 -14.89 -10.41 -8.62
N ASP A 118 -14.64 -11.72 -8.65
CA ASP A 118 -13.35 -12.36 -8.97
C ASP A 118 -12.64 -11.75 -10.20
N PRO A 119 -13.30 -11.51 -11.35
CA PRO A 119 -12.61 -10.99 -12.54
C PRO A 119 -11.98 -9.59 -12.35
N GLY A 120 -12.49 -8.77 -11.43
CA GLY A 120 -12.02 -7.40 -11.19
C GLY A 120 -11.35 -7.20 -9.82
N LEU A 121 -11.53 -8.14 -8.89
CA LEU A 121 -11.07 -7.98 -7.52
C LEU A 121 -9.54 -7.99 -7.42
N GLN A 122 -8.88 -8.89 -8.15
CA GLN A 122 -7.41 -8.99 -8.18
C GLN A 122 -6.75 -7.66 -8.59
N GLU A 123 -7.26 -7.04 -9.66
CA GLU A 123 -6.75 -5.75 -10.16
C GLU A 123 -7.01 -4.62 -9.15
N ALA A 124 -8.24 -4.54 -8.62
CA ALA A 124 -8.61 -3.52 -7.65
C ALA A 124 -7.74 -3.56 -6.38
N LEU A 125 -7.36 -4.76 -5.93
CA LEU A 125 -6.53 -4.96 -4.74
C LEU A 125 -5.02 -4.80 -5.01
N SER A 126 -4.60 -4.80 -6.27
CA SER A 126 -3.18 -4.68 -6.66
C SER A 126 -2.76 -3.24 -7.05
N SER A 127 -3.71 -2.38 -7.42
CA SER A 127 -3.42 -1.12 -8.14
C SER A 127 -2.94 0.09 -7.29
N HIS A 128 -2.71 -0.02 -5.98
CA HIS A 128 -2.52 1.17 -5.13
C HIS A 128 -1.07 1.72 -5.04
N ARG A 129 -0.07 1.20 -5.77
CA ARG A 129 1.25 1.87 -5.77
C ARG A 129 1.20 3.17 -6.57
N SER A 130 0.69 4.24 -5.96
CA SER A 130 1.11 5.59 -6.29
C SER A 130 2.61 5.65 -6.09
N ALA A 131 3.37 5.76 -7.18
CA ALA A 131 4.75 6.17 -7.10
C ALA A 131 4.80 7.45 -6.26
N VAL A 132 5.58 7.46 -5.19
CA VAL A 132 5.94 8.71 -4.52
C VAL A 132 6.53 9.58 -5.63
N PRO A 133 6.00 10.79 -5.92
CA PRO A 133 6.66 11.69 -6.85
C PRO A 133 8.09 11.87 -6.35
N ALA A 134 9.07 11.61 -7.20
CA ALA A 134 10.45 11.96 -6.88
C ALA A 134 10.46 13.41 -6.40
N PRO A 135 11.19 13.74 -5.32
CA PRO A 135 11.21 15.11 -4.81
C PRO A 135 11.55 16.05 -5.97
N HIS A 136 10.68 17.03 -6.22
CA HIS A 136 10.90 18.06 -7.22
C HIS A 136 12.18 18.81 -6.84
N GLY A 137 13.30 18.44 -7.48
CA GLY A 137 14.61 19.01 -7.14
C GLY A 137 15.85 18.25 -7.64
N ALA A 138 15.72 17.02 -8.13
CA ALA A 138 16.85 16.38 -8.83
C ALA A 138 16.88 16.86 -10.29
N ALA A 139 17.66 17.91 -10.56
CA ALA A 139 17.95 18.34 -11.91
C ALA A 139 18.56 17.17 -12.71
N PRO A 140 18.14 16.93 -13.97
CA PRO A 140 18.76 15.89 -14.79
C PRO A 140 20.22 16.30 -15.05
N THR A 141 21.17 15.48 -14.57
CA THR A 141 22.57 15.60 -14.97
C THR A 141 22.66 15.37 -16.47
N ARG A 142 22.95 16.43 -17.21
CA ARG A 142 23.11 16.42 -18.67
C ARG A 142 24.32 15.53 -19.01
N GLN A 143 24.07 14.34 -19.57
CA GLN A 143 25.12 13.53 -20.18
C GLN A 143 25.69 14.29 -21.39
N PRO A 144 27.02 14.47 -21.49
CA PRO A 144 27.62 15.04 -22.69
C PRO A 144 27.62 13.97 -23.79
N THR A 145 26.76 14.14 -24.79
CA THR A 145 26.86 13.37 -26.04
C THR A 145 28.04 13.90 -26.85
N GLY A 146 29.16 13.20 -26.72
CA GLY A 146 30.32 13.35 -27.59
C GLY A 146 30.01 12.90 -29.02
N ARG A 147 30.57 13.65 -29.95
CA ARG A 147 30.37 13.68 -31.40
C ARG A 147 30.87 12.42 -32.14
N ASP A 148 30.15 12.11 -33.22
CA ASP A 148 30.31 11.15 -34.32
C ASP A 148 31.75 10.81 -34.76
N THR A 149 32.03 9.58 -35.23
CA THR A 149 32.03 9.14 -36.67
C THR A 149 32.48 7.63 -36.77
N PRO A 150 32.55 6.94 -37.94
CA PRO A 150 31.81 5.69 -38.19
C PRO A 150 32.71 4.45 -38.39
N ALA A 151 32.15 3.24 -38.39
CA ALA A 151 32.87 2.06 -38.87
C ALA A 151 31.97 1.10 -39.65
N ALA A 152 32.49 0.71 -40.79
CA ALA A 152 31.88 -0.08 -41.83
C ALA A 152 31.78 -1.58 -41.48
N GLN A 153 30.76 -2.20 -42.08
CA GLN A 153 30.67 -3.55 -42.65
C GLN A 153 31.75 -4.59 -42.26
N GLY A 154 31.30 -5.73 -41.71
CA GLY A 154 32.13 -6.92 -41.53
C GLY A 154 31.35 -8.14 -41.04
N LEU A 155 30.99 -8.99 -41.99
CA LEU A 155 30.57 -10.41 -41.97
C LEU A 155 30.58 -11.21 -40.64
N CYS A 156 29.54 -12.05 -40.51
CA CYS A 156 29.40 -13.20 -39.60
C CYS A 156 30.54 -14.24 -39.81
N PRO A 157 30.90 -15.09 -38.82
CA PRO A 157 30.12 -16.32 -38.64
C PRO A 157 29.92 -16.82 -37.19
N THR A 158 28.87 -17.64 -37.09
CA THR A 158 28.37 -18.51 -36.03
C THR A 158 29.41 -19.22 -35.16
N LYS A 159 29.12 -19.33 -33.85
CA LYS A 159 29.32 -20.58 -33.09
C LYS A 159 28.15 -20.84 -32.13
N HIS A 160 27.35 -21.79 -32.57
CA HIS A 160 26.37 -22.57 -31.83
C HIS A 160 27.02 -23.37 -30.69
N THR A 161 26.53 -23.22 -29.46
CA THR A 161 26.67 -24.26 -28.42
C THR A 161 25.37 -24.44 -27.68
N ASP A 162 24.59 -25.38 -28.23
CA ASP A 162 23.57 -26.17 -27.55
C ASP A 162 24.19 -26.91 -26.36
N ARG A 163 23.69 -26.62 -25.15
CA ARG A 163 23.85 -27.45 -23.96
C ARG A 163 22.69 -27.18 -23.01
N TYR A 164 21.59 -27.90 -23.16
CA TYR A 164 20.92 -28.64 -22.09
C TYR A 164 19.69 -29.35 -22.68
N ARG A 165 19.93 -30.54 -23.24
CA ARG A 165 18.90 -31.55 -23.45
C ARG A 165 19.49 -32.93 -23.20
N THR A 166 18.98 -33.59 -22.19
CA THR A 166 18.88 -35.05 -21.95
C THR A 166 18.49 -35.21 -20.47
N ASN A 167 17.58 -36.09 -20.06
CA ASN A 167 16.98 -37.22 -20.77
C ASN A 167 15.59 -37.58 -20.18
N PRO A 168 14.84 -38.50 -20.81
CA PRO A 168 13.44 -38.80 -20.55
C PRO A 168 13.23 -40.02 -19.65
N GLU A 169 11.93 -40.25 -19.41
CA GLU A 169 11.20 -41.37 -18.77
C GLU A 169 11.27 -41.48 -17.24
#